data_AF-A0A0Q9XXX1-F1
#
_entry.id   AF-A0A0Q9XXX1-F1
#
_cell.length_a   1.000
_cell.length_b   1.000
_cell.length_c   1.000
_cell.angle_alpha   90.00
_cell.angle_beta   90.00
_cell.angle_gamma   90.00
#
_symmetry.space_group_name_H-M   'P 1'
#
loop_
_entity.id
_entity.type
_entity.pdbx_description
1 polymer ?
#
loop_
_entity_poly.entity_id
_entity_poly.type
_entity_poly.pdbx_seq_one_letter_code
_entity_poly.pdbx_strand_id
1 'polypeptide(L)'
;MELNRQTKRHHSFLAVVGLISFLLGLFSLAGLNAGLILKTDIIPGFLFYQLPFLGLFLGLIGLFTGKRSRLYAFWGIALNAFILVFITMMFILAWMINVKP
;
A
#
# COMPACT_ATOMS: atom_id res chain seq x y z
N MET A 1 -3.44 35.98 -16.52
CA MET A 1 -3.98 35.34 -15.29
C MET A 1 -4.22 33.82 -15.45
N GLU A 2 -3.61 33.14 -16.42
CA GLU A 2 -3.89 31.71 -16.69
C GLU A 2 -2.90 30.75 -16.02
N LEU A 3 -1.67 31.20 -15.75
CA LEU A 3 -0.60 30.41 -15.11
C LEU A 3 -0.91 29.96 -13.67
N ASN A 4 -1.82 30.63 -12.95
CA ASN A 4 -2.15 30.29 -11.56
C ASN A 4 -3.15 29.12 -11.43
N ARG A 5 -3.87 28.77 -12.51
CA ARG A 5 -4.89 27.70 -12.47
C ARG A 5 -4.28 26.30 -12.57
N GLN A 6 -3.16 26.14 -13.28
CA GLN A 6 -2.51 24.84 -13.46
C GLN A 6 -1.79 24.35 -12.19
N THR A 7 -1.14 25.25 -11.44
CA THR A 7 -0.40 24.91 -10.21
C THR A 7 -1.31 24.40 -9.09
N LYS A 8 -2.53 24.96 -8.95
CA LYS A 8 -3.53 24.47 -7.98
C LYS A 8 -4.07 23.07 -8.31
N ARG A 9 -4.20 22.73 -9.59
CA ARG A 9 -4.69 21.41 -10.02
C ARG A 9 -3.70 20.30 -9.70
N HIS A 10 -2.42 20.53 -9.95
CA HIS A 10 -1.36 19.57 -9.64
C HIS A 10 -1.31 19.28 -8.13
N HIS A 11 -1.35 20.34 -7.31
CA HIS A 11 -1.34 20.21 -5.85
C HIS A 11 -2.52 19.40 -5.26
N SER A 12 -3.69 19.45 -5.90
CA SER A 12 -4.87 18.67 -5.50
C SER A 12 -4.71 17.18 -5.84
N PHE A 13 -4.21 16.88 -7.04
CA PHE A 13 -4.03 15.50 -7.52
C PHE A 13 -3.05 14.70 -6.64
N LEU A 14 -2.05 15.36 -6.08
CA LEU A 14 -1.01 14.70 -5.29
C LEU A 14 -1.45 14.34 -3.86
N ALA A 15 -2.37 15.12 -3.28
CA ALA A 15 -3.06 14.71 -2.06
C ALA A 15 -3.94 13.46 -2.30
N VAL A 16 -4.53 13.35 -3.49
CA VAL A 16 -5.32 12.17 -3.91
C VAL A 16 -4.42 10.94 -4.04
N VAL A 17 -3.19 11.08 -4.53
CA VAL A 17 -2.22 9.96 -4.61
C VAL A 17 -1.93 9.35 -3.23
N GLY A 18 -1.67 10.18 -2.22
CA GLY A 18 -1.47 9.70 -0.85
C GLY A 18 -2.71 9.03 -0.25
N LEU A 19 -3.90 9.55 -0.56
CA LEU A 19 -5.16 8.94 -0.16
C LEU A 19 -5.38 7.56 -0.84
N ILE A 20 -5.09 7.46 -2.14
CA ILE A 20 -5.20 6.19 -2.88
C ILE A 20 -4.23 5.16 -2.30
N SER A 21 -2.98 5.54 -2.00
CA SER A 21 -2.01 4.68 -1.32
C SER A 21 -2.56 4.11 0.00
N PHE A 22 -3.17 4.97 0.81
CA PHE A 22 -3.77 4.58 2.07
C PHE A 22 -4.96 3.62 1.87
N LEU A 23 -5.86 3.91 0.94
CA LEU A 23 -7.02 3.06 0.64
C LEU A 23 -6.60 1.69 0.10
N LEU A 24 -5.59 1.63 -0.78
CA LEU A 24 -5.03 0.37 -1.27
C LEU A 24 -4.43 -0.45 -0.11
N GLY A 25 -3.76 0.20 0.83
CA GLY A 25 -3.24 -0.44 2.04
C GLY A 25 -4.34 -1.04 2.90
N LEU A 26 -5.44 -0.30 3.13
CA LEU A 26 -6.61 -0.81 3.86
C LEU A 26 -7.26 -1.99 3.16
N PHE A 27 -7.43 -1.92 1.84
CA PHE A 27 -8.05 -2.99 1.05
C PHE A 27 -7.20 -4.27 1.09
N SER A 28 -5.88 -4.11 0.96
CA SER A 28 -4.93 -5.21 1.06
C SER A 28 -4.92 -5.82 2.46
N LEU A 29 -4.95 -4.99 3.50
CA LEU A 29 -4.98 -5.45 4.88
C LEU A 29 -6.28 -6.23 5.16
N ALA A 30 -7.42 -5.71 4.73
CA ALA A 30 -8.71 -6.39 4.86
C ALA A 30 -8.71 -7.73 4.10
N GLY A 31 -8.23 -7.75 2.86
CA GLY A 31 -8.12 -8.97 2.06
C GLY A 31 -7.20 -10.01 2.68
N LEU A 32 -6.02 -9.59 3.17
CA LEU A 32 -5.07 -10.45 3.87
C LEU A 32 -5.70 -11.06 5.13
N ASN A 33 -6.34 -10.25 5.98
CA ASN A 33 -6.96 -10.72 7.20
C ASN A 33 -8.15 -11.65 6.93
N ALA A 34 -9.02 -11.29 5.99
CA ALA A 34 -10.12 -12.15 5.56
C ALA A 34 -9.60 -13.50 5.06
N GLY A 35 -8.52 -13.47 4.28
CA GLY A 35 -7.83 -14.65 3.79
C GLY A 35 -7.31 -15.58 4.87
N LEU A 36 -6.61 -15.01 5.87
CA LEU A 36 -6.11 -15.76 7.02
C LEU A 36 -7.23 -16.38 7.85
N ILE A 37 -8.33 -15.65 8.06
CA ILE A 37 -9.49 -16.14 8.83
C ILE A 37 -10.18 -17.29 8.11
N LEU A 38 -10.42 -17.12 6.80
CA LEU A 38 -11.14 -18.10 6.00
C LEU A 38 -10.28 -19.30 5.59
N LYS A 39 -8.95 -19.26 5.82
CA LYS A 39 -7.98 -20.32 5.46
C LYS A 39 -8.13 -20.78 4.01
N THR A 40 -8.34 -19.82 3.11
CA THR A 40 -8.56 -20.08 1.68
C THR A 40 -7.26 -19.87 0.92
N ASP A 41 -6.94 -20.83 0.05
CA ASP A 41 -5.82 -20.75 -0.89
C ASP A 41 -6.14 -19.88 -2.12
N ILE A 42 -7.35 -19.33 -2.21
CA ILE A 42 -7.93 -18.73 -3.43
C ILE A 42 -7.76 -17.21 -3.47
N ILE A 43 -7.02 -16.62 -2.54
CA ILE A 43 -6.85 -15.16 -2.55
C ILE A 43 -5.84 -14.83 -3.66
N PRO A 44 -6.23 -14.05 -4.68
CA PRO A 44 -5.36 -13.77 -5.81
C PRO A 44 -4.09 -13.07 -5.34
N GLY A 45 -2.92 -13.55 -5.78
CA GLY A 45 -1.61 -13.00 -5.41
C GLY A 45 -1.46 -11.49 -5.65
N PHE A 46 -2.33 -10.93 -6.48
CA PHE A 46 -2.51 -9.49 -6.68
C PHE A 46 -2.82 -8.72 -5.40
N LEU A 47 -3.70 -9.22 -4.54
CA LEU A 47 -4.06 -8.58 -3.27
C LEU A 47 -2.94 -8.69 -2.21
N PHE A 48 -2.11 -9.73 -2.30
CA PHE A 48 -1.03 -9.96 -1.34
C PHE A 48 0.23 -9.18 -1.66
N TYR A 49 0.74 -9.24 -2.89
CA TYR A 49 2.03 -8.63 -3.21
C TYR A 49 1.89 -7.37 -4.06
N GLN A 50 1.07 -7.42 -5.11
CA GLN A 50 1.06 -6.37 -6.13
C GLN A 50 0.38 -5.09 -5.63
N LEU A 51 -0.75 -5.20 -4.92
CA LEU A 51 -1.44 -4.04 -4.34
C LEU A 51 -0.59 -3.34 -3.28
N PRO A 52 -0.04 -4.04 -2.26
CA PRO A 52 0.78 -3.37 -1.25
C PRO A 52 2.01 -2.71 -1.84
N PHE A 53 2.64 -3.33 -2.84
CA PHE A 53 3.78 -2.76 -3.52
C PHE A 53 3.41 -1.47 -4.29
N LEU A 54 2.29 -1.50 -5.02
CA LEU A 54 1.77 -0.32 -5.72
C LEU A 54 1.37 0.79 -4.74
N GLY A 55 0.71 0.42 -3.64
CA GLY A 55 0.32 1.32 -2.56
C GLY A 55 1.53 1.98 -1.91
N LEU A 56 2.59 1.22 -1.65
CA LEU A 56 3.85 1.73 -1.11
C LEU A 56 4.52 2.74 -2.07
N PHE A 57 4.58 2.42 -3.36
CA PHE A 57 5.15 3.29 -4.38
C PHE A 57 4.36 4.61 -4.51
N LEU A 58 3.03 4.54 -4.53
CA LEU A 58 2.16 5.72 -4.55
C LEU A 58 2.32 6.56 -3.27
N GLY A 59 2.48 5.91 -2.12
CA GLY A 59 2.71 6.58 -0.84
C GLY A 59 4.01 7.36 -0.83
N LEU A 60 5.09 6.77 -1.35
CA LEU A 60 6.39 7.43 -1.54
C LEU A 60 6.26 8.66 -2.45
N ILE A 61 5.61 8.53 -3.62
CA ILE A 61 5.37 9.66 -4.52
C ILE A 61 4.56 10.78 -3.83
N GLY A 62 3.53 10.40 -3.06
CA GLY A 62 2.72 11.32 -2.28
C GLY A 62 3.49 12.05 -1.18
N LEU A 63 4.56 11.45 -0.64
CA LEU A 63 5.40 12.04 0.42
C LEU A 63 6.27 13.19 -0.11
N PHE A 64 6.85 13.02 -1.29
CA PHE A 64 7.75 14.02 -1.89
C PHE A 64 7.01 15.23 -2.46
N THR A 65 5.68 15.19 -2.52
CA THR A 65 4.94 16.17 -3.31
C THR A 65 3.98 17.02 -2.47
N GLY A 66 4.48 18.17 -2.02
CA GLY A 66 3.68 19.24 -1.39
C GLY A 66 3.77 19.30 0.15
N LYS A 67 3.62 20.52 0.68
CA LYS A 67 3.74 20.83 2.12
C LYS A 67 2.45 20.60 2.94
N ARG A 68 1.33 20.23 2.32
CA ARG A 68 0.03 20.06 3.01
C ARG A 68 -0.21 18.59 3.38
N SER A 69 -0.67 18.37 4.62
CA SER A 69 -0.95 17.09 5.30
C SER A 69 -0.49 15.83 4.58
N ARG A 70 0.76 15.43 4.82
CA ARG A 70 1.37 14.16 4.36
C ARG A 70 0.85 12.94 5.13
N LEU A 71 -0.18 13.13 5.97
CA LEU A 71 -0.68 12.12 6.89
C LEU A 71 -1.13 10.86 6.14
N TYR A 72 -1.90 11.01 5.05
CA TYR A 72 -2.33 9.86 4.24
C TYR A 72 -1.16 9.16 3.55
N ALA A 73 -0.15 9.90 3.08
CA ALA A 73 1.04 9.30 2.49
C ALA A 73 1.85 8.49 3.53
N PHE A 74 2.05 9.04 4.74
CA PHE A 74 2.70 8.34 5.84
C PHE A 74 1.94 7.08 6.25
N TRP A 75 0.63 7.18 6.46
CA TRP A 75 -0.20 6.04 6.82
C TRP A 75 -0.26 5.00 5.69
N GLY A 76 -0.33 5.44 4.44
CA GLY A 76 -0.26 4.58 3.27
C GLY A 76 1.06 3.81 3.22
N ILE A 77 2.20 4.49 3.37
CA ILE A 77 3.51 3.84 3.43
C ILE A 77 3.57 2.85 4.60
N ALA A 78 3.18 3.27 5.80
CA ALA A 78 3.24 2.44 7.00
C ALA A 78 2.40 1.15 6.86
N LEU A 79 1.16 1.27 6.38
CA LEU A 79 0.27 0.13 6.17
C LEU A 79 0.83 -0.82 5.11
N ASN A 80 1.21 -0.30 3.94
CA ASN A 80 1.69 -1.13 2.85
C ASN A 80 3.04 -1.80 3.20
N ALA A 81 3.94 -1.09 3.88
CA ALA A 81 5.21 -1.65 4.36
C ALA A 81 4.98 -2.74 5.40
N PHE A 82 4.08 -2.51 6.37
CA PHE A 82 3.71 -3.52 7.37
C PHE A 82 3.21 -4.80 6.71
N ILE A 83 2.32 -4.69 5.72
CA ILE A 83 1.79 -5.85 4.97
C ILE A 83 2.91 -6.61 4.27
N LEU A 84 3.82 -5.92 3.57
CA LEU A 84 4.93 -6.56 2.87
C LEU A 84 5.88 -7.28 3.83
N VAL A 85 6.20 -6.66 4.97
CA VAL A 85 7.03 -7.29 6.01
C VAL A 85 6.32 -8.53 6.56
N PHE A 86 5.02 -8.42 6.88
CA PHE A 86 4.23 -9.53 7.38
C PHE A 86 4.23 -10.72 6.41
N ILE A 87 3.99 -10.47 5.12
CA ILE A 87 3.97 -11.54 4.10
C ILE A 87 5.36 -12.15 3.94
N THR A 88 6.41 -11.34 3.94
CA THR A 88 7.80 -11.81 3.89
C THR A 88 8.11 -12.72 5.08
N MET A 89 7.72 -12.32 6.30
CA MET A 89 7.86 -13.16 7.48
C MET A 89 7.08 -14.46 7.35
N MET A 90 5.82 -14.40 6.92
CA MET A 90 4.97 -15.59 6.74
C MET A 90 5.61 -16.58 5.76
N PHE A 91 6.20 -16.08 4.68
CA PHE A 91 6.88 -16.90 3.69
C PHE A 91 8.17 -17.54 4.24
N ILE A 92 9.02 -16.77 4.93
CA ILE A 92 10.23 -17.29 5.59
C ILE A 92 9.88 -18.38 6.61
N LEU A 93 8.88 -18.13 7.45
CA LEU A 93 8.39 -19.10 8.44
C LEU A 93 7.85 -20.37 7.78
N ALA A 94 7.08 -20.24 6.70
CA ALA A 94 6.56 -21.37 5.94
C ALA A 94 7.70 -22.22 5.33
N TRP A 95 8.74 -21.56 4.79
CA TRP A 95 9.91 -22.25 4.27
C TRP A 95 10.74 -22.94 5.35
N MET A 96 10.88 -22.32 6.52
CA MET A 96 11.57 -22.94 7.66
C MET A 96 10.86 -24.20 8.18
N ILE A 97 9.53 -24.26 8.09
CA ILE A 97 8.75 -25.41 8.57
C ILE A 97 8.71 -26.51 7.51
N ASN A 98 8.60 -26.16 6.22
CA ASN A 98 8.51 -27.11 5.10
C ASN A 98 9.78 -27.08 4.25
N VAL A 99 10.92 -27.40 4.87
CA VAL A 99 12.20 -27.60 4.19
C VAL A 99 12.15 -28.92 3.42
N LYS A 100 11.36 -28.99 2.35
CA LYS A 100 11.55 -30.05 1.35
C LYS A 100 12.73 -29.63 0.47
N PRO A 101 13.74 -30.50 0.28
CA PRO A 101 14.90 -30.19 -0.56
C PRO A 101 14.49 -29.86 -2.00
#